data_AF-A0A3D4WCM9-F1
#
_entry.id   AF-A0A3D4WCM9-F1
#
_cell.length_a   1.000
_cell.length_b   1.000
_cell.length_c   1.000
_cell.angle_alpha   90.00
_cell.angle_beta   90.00
_cell.angle_gamma   90.00
#
_symmetry.space_group_name_H-M   'P 1'
#
loop_
_entity.id
_entity.type
_entity.pdbx_description
1 polymer ?
#
loop_
_entity_poly.entity_id
_entity_poly.type
_entity_poly.pdbx_seq_one_letter_code
_entity_poly.pdbx_strand_id
1 'polypeptide(L)' 'MRENLLIYTPVISPRLHYIMGLMLRELLGLEFRITTDQEQYHTFEGPKLFYHTIAPLGKTEVHIAPA' A
#
# COMPACT_ATOMS: atom_id res chain seq x y z
N MET A 1 16.75 6.75 -9.18
CA MET A 1 16.06 5.46 -9.16
C MET A 1 14.95 5.62 -8.13
N ARG A 2 13.68 5.80 -8.54
CA ARG A 2 12.61 6.17 -7.60
C ARG A 2 12.25 4.94 -6.78
N GLU A 3 12.31 5.06 -5.46
CA GLU A 3 11.88 4.00 -4.54
C GLU A 3 10.41 3.68 -4.79
N ASN A 4 10.10 2.40 -5.00
CA ASN A 4 8.75 1.95 -5.32
C ASN A 4 7.92 1.87 -4.04
N LEU A 5 6.75 2.52 -4.00
CA LEU A 5 5.83 2.44 -2.85
C LEU A 5 5.25 1.02 -2.75
N LEU A 6 5.37 0.39 -1.58
CA LEU A 6 4.75 -0.92 -1.32
C LEU A 6 3.45 -0.78 -0.54
N ILE A 7 2.35 -1.30 -1.09
CA ILE A 7 1.03 -1.24 -0.46
C ILE A 7 0.63 -2.65 -0.06
N TYR A 8 0.41 -2.88 1.22
CA TYR A 8 -0.15 -4.14 1.70
C TYR A 8 -1.66 -4.08 1.81
N THR A 9 -2.35 -5.14 1.38
CA THR A 9 -3.78 -5.36 1.59
C THR A 9 -4.04 -6.86 1.75
N PRO A 10 -4.99 -7.31 2.59
CA PRO A 10 -5.35 -8.72 2.66
C PRO A 10 -6.10 -9.21 1.41
N VAL A 11 -6.76 -8.28 0.69
CA VAL A 11 -7.60 -8.59 -0.47
C VAL A 11 -7.35 -7.57 -1.57
N ILE A 12 -7.11 -8.07 -2.78
CA ILE A 12 -7.00 -7.25 -3.99
C ILE A 12 -8.39 -7.16 -4.63
N SER A 13 -8.90 -5.94 -4.80
CA SER A 13 -10.17 -5.68 -5.47
C SER A 13 -9.99 -4.78 -6.70
N PRO A 14 -10.90 -4.84 -7.69
CA PRO A 14 -10.87 -3.90 -8.82
C PRO A 14 -10.93 -2.43 -8.38
N ARG A 15 -11.74 -2.11 -7.36
CA ARG A 15 -11.82 -0.76 -6.77
C ARG A 15 -10.47 -0.30 -6.22
N LEU A 16 -9.75 -1.18 -5.52
CA LEU A 16 -8.43 -0.86 -4.99
C LEU A 16 -7.43 -0.56 -6.11
N HIS A 17 -7.37 -1.40 -7.14
CA HIS A 17 -6.49 -1.18 -8.28
C HIS A 17 -6.78 0.15 -8.97
N TYR A 18 -8.06 0.45 -9.19
CA TYR A 18 -8.50 1.69 -9.80
C TYR A 18 -8.08 2.90 -8.96
N ILE A 19 -8.43 2.94 -7.68
CA ILE A 19 -8.18 4.13 -6.86
C ILE A 19 -6.68 4.35 -6.61
N MET A 20 -5.90 3.28 -6.42
CA MET A 20 -4.44 3.40 -6.26
C MET A 20 -3.76 3.80 -7.57
N GLY A 21 -4.23 3.28 -8.72
CA GLY A 21 -3.77 3.70 -10.04
C GLY A 21 -3.99 5.19 -10.26
N LEU A 22 -5.23 5.66 -10.04
CA LEU A 22 -5.58 7.07 -10.19
C LEU A 22 -4.76 7.96 -9.23
N MET A 23 -4.82 7.69 -7.93
CA MET A 23 -4.20 8.57 -6.93
C MET A 23 -2.68 8.59 -7.03
N LEU A 24 -2.04 7.43 -7.08
CA LEU A 24 -0.59 7.33 -6.94
C LEU A 24 0.10 7.47 -8.29
N ARG A 25 -0.37 6.77 -9.32
CA ARG A 25 0.30 6.77 -10.62
C ARG A 25 -0.09 7.99 -11.45
N GLU A 26 -1.38 8.24 -11.62
CA GLU A 26 -1.84 9.30 -12.53
C GLU A 26 -1.71 10.70 -11.93
N LEU A 27 -2.19 10.91 -10.69
CA LEU A 27 -2.18 12.23 -10.06
C LEU A 27 -0.83 12.60 -9.44
N LEU A 28 -0.15 11.65 -8.81
CA LEU A 28 1.12 11.89 -8.10
C LEU A 28 2.37 11.46 -8.87
N GLY A 29 2.24 10.69 -9.96
CA GLY A 29 3.39 10.22 -10.74
C GLY A 29 4.29 9.21 -10.00
N LEU A 30 3.74 8.50 -9.01
CA LEU A 30 4.42 7.49 -8.20
C LEU A 30 4.24 6.10 -8.80
N GLU A 31 5.34 5.35 -8.84
CA GLU A 31 5.28 3.92 -9.06
C GLU A 31 5.00 3.21 -7.73
N PHE A 32 4.15 2.19 -7.77
CA PHE A 32 3.78 1.41 -6.61
C PHE A 32 3.53 -0.05 -6.97
N ARG A 33 3.60 -0.91 -5.97
CA ARG A 33 3.23 -2.32 -6.04
C ARG A 33 2.27 -2.65 -4.90
N ILE A 34 1.29 -3.50 -5.19
CA ILE A 34 0.36 -4.03 -4.20
C ILE A 34 0.81 -5.45 -3.86
N THR A 35 0.82 -5.80 -2.58
CA THR A 35 1.09 -7.14 -2.09
C THR A 35 0.04 -7.60 -1.09
N THR A 36 -0.21 -8.91 -1.09
CA THR A 36 -0.98 -9.61 -0.05
C THR A 36 -0.08 -10.36 0.92
N ASP A 37 1.24 -10.34 0.69
CA ASP A 37 2.23 -10.98 1.53
C ASP A 37 2.65 -10.04 2.67
N GLN A 38 2.29 -10.41 3.88
CA GLN A 38 2.58 -9.64 5.08
C GLN A 38 4.06 -9.70 5.47
N GLU A 39 4.74 -10.81 5.23
CA GLU A 39 6.17 -10.95 5.49
C GLU A 39 6.97 -10.06 4.55
N GLN A 40 6.59 -10.03 3.27
CA GLN A 40 7.17 -9.10 2.31
C GLN A 40 6.99 -7.65 2.75
N TYR A 41 5.81 -7.27 3.25
CA TYR A 41 5.56 -5.93 3.75
C TYR A 41 6.40 -5.57 4.98
N HIS A 42 6.58 -6.52 5.90
CA HIS A 42 7.35 -6.31 7.11
C HIS A 42 8.86 -6.21 6.87
N THR A 43 9.36 -6.95 5.90
CA THR A 43 10.78 -6.96 5.51
C THR A 43 11.15 -5.86 4.50
N PHE A 44 10.16 -5.14 3.95
CA PHE A 44 10.39 -4.03 3.04
C PHE A 44 10.92 -2.78 3.78
N GLU A 45 12.10 -2.31 3.38
CA GLU A 45 12.81 -1.17 4.01
C GLU A 45 12.50 0.20 3.36
N GLY A 46 11.62 0.26 2.37
CA GLY A 46 11.25 1.50 1.67
C GLY A 46 9.90 2.10 2.09
N PRO A 47 9.41 3.11 1.36
CA PRO A 47 8.10 3.70 1.57
C PRO A 47 7.00 2.65 1.45
N LYS A 48 6.18 2.52 2.49
CA LYS A 48 5.14 1.50 2.55
C LYS A 48 3.84 2.00 3.17
N LEU A 49 2.72 1.45 2.72
CA LEU A 49 1.37 1.83 3.11
C LEU A 49 0.58 0.58 3.52
N PHE A 50 -0.09 0.64 4.66
CA PHE A 50 -0.95 -0.43 5.15
C PHE A 50 -2.40 -0.13 4.76
N TYR A 51 -2.98 -0.89 3.84
CA TYR A 51 -4.38 -0.74 3.41
C TYR A 51 -5.22 -1.89 3.98
N HIS A 52 -5.78 -1.69 5.18
CA HIS A 52 -6.53 -2.71 5.89
C HIS A 52 -7.54 -2.07 6.83
N THR A 53 -8.64 -2.73 7.16
CA THR A 53 -9.60 -2.27 8.18
C THR A 53 -9.06 -2.30 9.61
N ILE A 54 -7.95 -2.99 9.88
CA ILE A 54 -7.36 -3.16 11.20
C ILE A 54 -6.03 -2.41 11.16
N ALA A 55 -5.76 -1.59 12.17
CA ALA A 55 -4.50 -0.85 12.24
C ALA A 55 -3.32 -1.81 12.50
N PRO A 56 -2.13 -1.54 11.94
CA PRO A 56 -0.94 -2.31 12.28
C PRO A 56 -0.60 -2.10 13.76
N LEU A 57 -0.56 -3.18 14.53
CA LEU A 57 -0.26 -3.15 15.97
C LEU A 57 1.16 -2.59 16.21
N GLY A 58 1.24 -1.51 16.99
CA GLY A 58 2.50 -1.01 17.55
C GLY A 58 3.46 -0.37 16.55
N LYS A 59 3.00 0.00 15.35
CA LYS A 59 3.84 0.66 14.33
C LYS A 59 3.29 2.02 13.93
N THR A 60 4.17 3.01 13.84
CA THR A 60 3.93 4.32 13.19
C THR A 60 4.06 4.18 11.67
N GLU A 61 3.18 3.38 11.07
CA GLU A 61 3.08 3.21 9.62
C GLU A 61 1.88 4.00 9.08
N VAL A 62 1.96 4.46 7.83
CA VAL A 62 0.82 5.10 7.16
C VAL A 62 -0.26 4.05 6.93
N HIS A 63 -1.41 4.23 7.59
CA HIS A 63 -2.55 3.31 7.55
C HIS A 63 -3.75 3.97 6.88
N ILE A 64 -4.30 3.30 5.87
CA ILE A 64 -5.57 3.68 5.24
C ILE A 64 -6.58 2.57 5.52
N ALA A 65 -7.64 2.91 6.26
CA ALA A 65 -8.78 2.02 6.44
C ALA A 65 -9.70 2.11 5.22
N PRO A 66 -10.02 0.98 4.56
CA PRO A 66 -11.07 0.95 3.54
C PRO A 66 -12.40 1.38 4.17
N ALA A 67 -13.13 2.26 3.48
CA ALA A 67 -14.55 2.50 3.73
C ALA A 67 -15.40 1.37 3.15
#